data_AF-A0A662TB68-F1
#
_entry.id   AF-A0A662TB68-F1
#
_cell.length_a   1.000
_cell.length_b   1.000
_cell.length_c   1.000
_cell.angle_alpha   90.00
_cell.angle_beta   90.00
_cell.angle_gamma   90.00
#
_symmetry.space_group_name_H-M   'P 1'
#
loop_
_entity.id
_entity.type
_entity.pdbx_description
1 polymer ?
#
loop_
_entity_poly.entity_id
_entity_poly.type
_entity_poly.pdbx_seq_one_letter_code
_entity_poly.pdbx_strand_id
1 'polypeptide(L)' 'MPLITVKIDEDMKKRMSELRHINWSEVIRQAIDRVIRMETERNLVRAILLNEKYVVAPDEGFSSTELIRRWREGVRWRR' A
#
# COMPACT_ATOMS: atom_id res chain seq x y z
N MET A 1 -13.30 0.92 -17.52
CA MET A 1 -13.53 0.85 -16.06
C MET A 1 -13.35 -0.61 -15.64
N PRO A 2 -12.49 -0.93 -14.66
CA PRO A 2 -12.33 -2.30 -14.21
C PRO A 2 -13.63 -2.80 -13.53
N LEU A 3 -13.99 -4.06 -13.77
CA LEU A 3 -15.15 -4.73 -13.19
C LEU A 3 -14.66 -5.83 -12.25
N ILE A 4 -15.25 -5.90 -11.06
CA ILE A 4 -15.06 -7.01 -10.12
C ILE A 4 -16.41 -7.66 -9.83
N THR A 5 -16.43 -8.98 -9.73
CA THR A 5 -17.62 -9.75 -9.33
C THR A 5 -17.33 -10.39 -7.98
N VAL A 6 -18.11 -10.03 -6.97
CA VAL A 6 -17.99 -10.57 -5.61
C VAL A 6 -19.12 -11.57 -5.38
N LYS A 7 -18.78 -12.78 -4.94
CA LYS A 7 -19.77 -13.77 -4.52
C LYS A 7 -20.27 -13.41 -3.13
N ILE A 8 -21.59 -13.37 -2.97
CA ILE A 8 -22.27 -13.11 -1.72
C ILE A 8 -23.36 -14.18 -1.53
N ASP A 9 -23.73 -14.44 -0.29
CA ASP A 9 -24.85 -15.33 0.02
C ASP A 9 -26.20 -14.69 -0.36
N GLU A 10 -27.21 -15.55 -0.50
CA GLU A 10 -28.54 -15.14 -0.97
C GLU A 10 -29.27 -14.22 0.02
N ASP A 11 -29.10 -14.45 1.33
CA ASP A 11 -29.71 -13.61 2.37
C ASP A 11 -29.17 -12.18 2.29
N MET A 12 -27.85 -12.03 2.15
CA MET A 12 -27.23 -10.73 1.98
C MET A 12 -27.70 -10.05 0.69
N LYS A 13 -27.80 -10.78 -0.43
CA LYS A 13 -28.31 -10.21 -1.69
C LYS A 13 -29.75 -9.70 -1.54
N LYS A 14 -30.60 -10.46 -0.86
CA LYS A 14 -31.99 -10.09 -0.58
C LYS A 14 -32.05 -8.81 0.26
N ARG A 15 -31.33 -8.74 1.37
CA ARG A 15 -31.27 -7.55 2.24
C ARG A 15 -30.73 -6.33 1.51
N MET A 16 -29.73 -6.51 0.65
CA MET A 16 -29.23 -5.44 -0.21
C MET A 16 -30.30 -4.93 -1.19
N SER A 17 -31.12 -5.83 -1.74
CA SER A 17 -32.19 -5.48 -2.68
C SER A 17 -33.37 -4.75 -2.05
N GLU A 18 -33.63 -4.98 -0.76
CA GLU A 18 -34.67 -4.29 0.01
C GLU A 18 -34.29 -2.83 0.29
N LEU A 19 -33.01 -2.55 0.47
CA LEU A 19 -32.44 -1.22 0.72
C LEU A 19 -32.09 -0.50 -0.59
N ARG A 20 -33.10 -0.26 -1.44
CA ARG A 20 -32.92 0.30 -2.80
C ARG A 20 -32.33 1.71 -2.86
N HIS A 21 -32.40 2.46 -1.78
CA HIS A 21 -31.86 3.82 -1.70
C HIS A 21 -30.33 3.85 -1.54
N ILE A 22 -29.69 2.70 -1.29
CA ILE A 22 -28.26 2.59 -1.04
C ILE A 22 -27.51 2.33 -2.35
N ASN A 23 -26.47 3.12 -2.61
CA ASN A 23 -25.50 2.84 -3.66
C ASN A 23 -24.47 1.81 -3.19
N TRP A 24 -24.76 0.52 -3.41
CA TRP A 24 -23.89 -0.57 -3.00
C TRP A 24 -22.50 -0.54 -3.64
N SER A 25 -22.38 -0.05 -4.87
CA SER A 25 -21.08 0.10 -5.54
C SER A 25 -20.19 1.14 -4.84
N GLU A 26 -20.78 2.18 -4.27
CA GLU A 26 -20.05 3.16 -3.47
C GLU A 26 -19.63 2.58 -2.12
N VAL A 27 -20.54 1.89 -1.43
CA VAL A 27 -20.25 1.23 -0.15
C VAL A 27 -19.08 0.26 -0.29
N ILE A 28 -19.09 -0.59 -1.33
CA ILE A 28 -18.01 -1.55 -1.59
C ILE A 28 -16.70 -0.84 -1.93
N ARG A 29 -16.74 0.24 -2.75
CA ARG A 29 -15.53 1.02 -3.06
C ARG A 29 -14.89 1.62 -1.82
N GLN A 30 -15.69 2.21 -0.93
CA GLN A 30 -15.19 2.78 0.33
C GLN A 30 -14.62 1.72 1.26
N ALA A 31 -15.25 0.53 1.32
CA ALA A 31 -14.74 -0.58 2.11
C ALA A 31 -13.37 -1.05 1.58
N ILE A 32 -13.22 -1.18 0.27
CA ILE A 32 -11.95 -1.55 -0.36
C ILE A 32 -10.88 -0.49 -0.11
N ASP A 33 -11.19 0.81 -0.31
CA ASP A 33 -10.23 1.90 -0.07
C ASP A 33 -9.76 1.92 1.38
N ARG A 34 -10.66 1.72 2.34
CA ARG A 34 -10.33 1.65 3.76
C ARG A 34 -9.34 0.52 4.06
N VAL A 35 -9.56 -0.67 3.50
CA VAL A 35 -8.65 -1.81 3.70
C VAL A 35 -7.29 -1.53 3.07
N ILE A 36 -7.25 -1.00 1.85
CA ILE A 36 -6.00 -0.63 1.18
C ILE A 36 -5.21 0.38 2.01
N ARG A 37 -5.86 1.44 2.51
CA ARG A 37 -5.22 2.44 3.37
C ARG A 37 -4.65 1.82 4.63
N MET A 38 -5.44 1.04 5.37
CA MET A 38 -4.97 0.41 6.60
C MET A 38 -3.72 -0.46 6.36
N GLU A 39 -3.72 -1.27 5.30
CA GLU A 39 -2.56 -2.12 5.00
C GLU A 39 -1.36 -1.32 4.49
N THR A 40 -1.58 -0.25 3.72
CA THR A 40 -0.52 0.63 3.23
C THR A 40 0.11 1.44 4.37
N GLU A 41 -0.72 2.02 5.24
CA GLU A 41 -0.29 2.78 6.42
C GLU A 41 0.43 1.88 7.43
N ARG A 42 -0.07 0.66 7.67
CA ARG A 42 0.64 -0.34 8.51
C ARG A 42 2.02 -0.66 7.96
N ASN A 43 2.13 -0.84 6.65
CA ASN A 43 3.42 -1.09 6.01
C ASN A 43 4.35 0.12 6.08
N LEU A 44 3.83 1.34 5.91
CA LEU A 44 4.59 2.57 6.06
C LEU A 44 5.12 2.72 7.50
N VAL A 45 4.25 2.54 8.50
CA VAL A 45 4.63 2.61 9.92
C VAL A 45 5.68 1.55 10.25
N ARG A 46 5.51 0.31 9.77
CA ARG A 46 6.55 -0.73 9.92
C ARG A 46 7.87 -0.33 9.26
N ALA A 47 7.84 0.24 8.06
CA ALA A 47 9.04 0.67 7.35
C ALA A 47 9.76 1.81 8.10
N ILE A 48 9.01 2.77 8.65
CA ILE A 48 9.57 3.85 9.49
C ILE A 48 10.18 3.26 10.76
N LEU A 49 9.46 2.39 11.48
CA LEU A 49 9.97 1.77 12.72
C LEU A 49 11.18 0.88 12.47
N LEU A 50 11.22 0.16 11.34
CA LEU A 50 12.40 -0.61 10.92
C LEU A 50 13.56 0.34 10.63
N ASN A 51 13.33 1.41 9.87
CA ASN A 51 14.37 2.41 9.62
C ASN A 51 14.89 3.02 10.91
N GLU A 52 14.02 3.41 11.85
CA GLU A 52 14.41 3.96 13.16
C GLU A 52 15.20 2.95 14.00
N LYS A 53 14.72 1.71 14.11
CA LYS A 53 15.40 0.66 14.88
C LYS A 53 16.76 0.30 14.30
N TYR A 54 16.88 0.35 12.97
CA TYR A 54 18.10 0.04 12.24
C TYR A 54 18.82 1.31 11.74
N VAL A 55 18.61 2.48 12.37
CA VAL A 55 19.46 3.65 12.12
C VAL A 55 20.87 3.27 12.55
N VAL A 56 21.67 2.87 11.56
CA VAL A 56 23.11 2.76 11.72
C VAL A 56 23.62 4.18 11.66
N ALA A 57 24.03 4.73 12.82
CA ALA A 57 24.79 5.96 12.85
C ALA A 57 26.04 5.71 11.99
N PRO A 58 26.20 6.45 10.88
CA PRO A 58 27.30 6.16 9.99
C PRO A 58 28.60 6.68 10.60
N ASP A 59 29.70 6.00 10.31
CA ASP A 59 31.03 6.39 10.82
C ASP A 59 31.37 7.84 10.39
N GLU A 60 32.22 8.52 11.18
CA GLU A 60 32.67 9.87 10.87
C GLU A 60 33.23 9.96 9.44
N GLY A 61 32.68 10.90 8.66
CA GLY A 61 33.07 11.12 7.26
C GLY A 61 32.26 10.33 6.23
N PHE A 62 31.28 9.50 6.65
CA PHE A 62 30.38 8.83 5.72
C PHE A 62 29.48 9.83 4.98
N SER A 63 29.48 9.73 3.66
CA SER A 63 28.61 10.51 2.78
C SER A 63 27.67 9.59 2.02
N SER A 64 26.38 9.63 2.39
CA SER A 64 25.31 8.89 1.70
C SER A 64 25.17 9.32 0.24
N THR A 65 25.46 10.58 -0.08
CA THR A 65 25.48 11.10 -1.46
C THR A 65 26.59 10.47 -2.30
N GLU A 66 27.81 10.32 -1.76
CA GLU A 66 28.91 9.66 -2.46
C GLU A 66 28.63 8.17 -2.71
N LEU A 67 28.00 7.48 -1.77
CA LEU A 67 27.60 6.08 -1.93
C LEU A 67 26.59 5.91 -3.06
N ILE A 68 25.53 6.74 -3.10
CA ILE A 68 24.51 6.70 -4.15
C ILE A 68 25.12 7.05 -5.51
N ARG A 69 26.04 8.02 -5.56
CA ARG A 69 26.76 8.40 -6.78
C ARG A 69 27.58 7.23 -7.33
N ARG A 70 28.39 6.58 -6.50
CA ARG A 70 29.13 5.36 -6.88
C ARG A 70 28.21 4.26 -7.40
N TRP A 71 27.07 4.04 -6.76
CA TRP A 71 26.09 3.06 -7.22
C TRP A 71 25.54 3.40 -8.61
N ARG A 72 25.11 4.64 -8.84
CA ARG A 72 24.57 5.08 -10.13
C ARG A 72 25.61 5.00 -11.25
N GLU A 73 26.86 5.32 -10.95
CA GLU A 73 27.96 5.26 -11.91
C GLU A 73 28.45 3.83 -12.14
N GLY A 74 28.36 2.96 -11.14
CA GLY A 74 28.80 1.56 -11.19
C GLY A 74 27.80 0.60 -11.83
N VAL A 75 26.51 0.96 -11.91
CA VAL A 75 25.51 0.17 -12.66
C VAL A 75 25.67 0.45 -14.16
N ARG A 76 26.68 -0.20 -14.74
CA ARG A 76 26.74 -0.39 -16.19
C ARG A 76 25.69 -1.46 -16.52
N TRP A 77 24.49 -1.04 -16.88
CA TRP A 77 23.46 -1.96 -17.40
C TRP A 77 24.09 -2.72 -18.57
N ARG A 78 24.41 -4.00 -18.36
CA ARG A 78 24.94 -4.87 -19.41
C ARG A 78 23.77 -5.07 -20.38
N ARG A 79 23.84 -4.36 -21.49
CA ARG A 79 22.89 -4.42 -22.59
C ARG A 79 22.96 -5.79 -23.28
#